data_AF-A0A946IUZ9-F1
#
_entry.id   AF-A0A946IUZ9-F1
#
_cell.length_a   1.000
_cell.length_b   1.000
_cell.length_c   1.000
_cell.angle_alpha   90.00
_cell.angle_beta   90.00
_cell.angle_gamma   90.00
#
_symmetry.space_group_name_H-M   'P 1'
#
loop_
_entity.id
_entity.type
_entity.pdbx_description
1 polymer ?
#
loop_
_entity_poly.entity_id
_entity_poly.type
_entity_poly.pdbx_seq_one_letter_code
_entity_poly.pdbx_strand_id
1 'polypeptide(L)'
;MNRLQQNSGLTLIEVILAVALASIGLLAYGVLSGAVIERNAVSKKSSVAVTLAQDKIEELKELGTRVILSDADALDSPVYDSSTQSWTATAGGEAIDSQGVSGGTDAIYTRTWSITPISGADYFTNVGVTVSWDNAGRSVSLNTYMTQ
;
A
#
# COMPACT_ATOMS: atom_id res chain seq x y z
N MET A 1 24.81 -68.66 0.11
CA MET A 1 24.43 -67.40 0.81
C MET A 1 23.15 -66.88 0.17
N ASN A 2 21.97 -67.25 0.69
CA ASN A 2 20.71 -66.74 0.16
C ASN A 2 20.16 -65.67 1.11
N ARG A 3 20.10 -64.43 0.61
CA ARG A 3 19.44 -63.32 1.26
C ARG A 3 17.93 -63.52 1.13
N LEU A 4 17.25 -63.78 2.25
CA LEU A 4 15.79 -63.72 2.30
C LEU A 4 15.40 -62.25 2.12
N GLN A 5 14.80 -61.91 0.98
CA GLN A 5 14.11 -60.63 0.80
C GLN A 5 12.82 -60.69 1.62
N GLN A 6 12.77 -59.94 2.73
CA GLN A 6 11.53 -59.76 3.49
C GLN A 6 10.56 -58.89 2.68
N ASN A 7 9.54 -59.52 2.11
CA ASN A 7 8.42 -58.86 1.46
C ASN A 7 7.39 -58.48 2.52
N SER A 8 7.65 -57.40 3.26
CA SER A 8 6.71 -56.86 4.24
C SER A 8 5.71 -55.95 3.53
N GLY A 9 4.50 -56.45 3.26
CA GLY A 9 3.39 -55.63 2.78
C GLY A 9 2.83 -54.72 3.88
N LEU A 10 2.17 -53.63 3.48
CA LEU A 10 1.50 -52.71 4.41
C LEU A 10 0.27 -53.38 5.03
N THR A 11 0.06 -53.16 6.32
CA THR A 11 -1.17 -53.58 6.99
C THR A 11 -2.33 -52.63 6.64
N LEU A 12 -3.58 -53.12 6.70
CA LEU A 12 -4.77 -52.29 6.42
C LEU A 12 -4.83 -51.08 7.37
N ILE A 13 -4.46 -51.27 8.64
CA ILE A 13 -4.44 -50.20 9.63
C ILE A 13 -3.34 -49.17 9.32
N GLU A 14 -2.17 -49.57 8.84
CA GLU A 14 -1.13 -48.63 8.37
C GLU A 14 -1.62 -47.80 7.19
N VAL A 15 -2.32 -48.40 6.22
CA VAL A 15 -2.84 -47.66 5.07
C VAL A 15 -3.87 -46.62 5.51
N ILE A 16 -4.78 -46.99 6.42
CA ILE A 16 -5.79 -46.06 6.94
C ILE A 16 -5.14 -44.95 7.76
N LEU A 17 -4.17 -45.28 8.62
CA LEU A 17 -3.42 -44.28 9.40
C LEU A 17 -2.60 -43.34 8.49
N ALA A 18 -1.94 -43.86 7.46
CA ALA A 18 -1.18 -43.06 6.51
C ALA A 18 -2.07 -42.08 5.75
N VAL A 19 -3.23 -42.53 5.26
CA VAL A 19 -4.20 -41.66 4.55
C VAL A 19 -4.80 -40.63 5.51
N ALA A 20 -5.09 -41.00 6.75
CA ALA A 20 -5.59 -40.06 7.76
C ALA A 20 -4.57 -38.95 8.04
N LEU A 21 -3.30 -39.31 8.27
CA LEU A 21 -2.22 -38.34 8.49
C LEU A 21 -1.96 -37.47 7.26
N ALA A 22 -1.97 -38.06 6.06
CA ALA A 22 -1.83 -37.30 4.82
C ALA A 22 -2.96 -36.27 4.65
N SER A 23 -4.20 -36.67 4.95
CA SER A 23 -5.36 -35.78 4.86
C SER A 23 -5.26 -34.58 5.81
N ILE A 24 -4.84 -34.83 7.06
CA ILE A 24 -4.60 -33.76 8.05
C ILE A 24 -3.49 -32.81 7.56
N GLY A 25 -2.40 -33.36 7.01
CA GLY A 25 -1.30 -32.58 6.44
C GLY A 25 -1.74 -31.69 5.28
N LEU A 26 -2.58 -32.20 4.37
CA LEU A 26 -3.11 -31.44 3.25
C LEU A 26 -4.01 -30.29 3.70
N LEU A 27 -4.87 -30.52 4.70
CA LEU A 27 -5.73 -29.47 5.25
C LEU A 27 -4.90 -28.36 5.91
N ALA A 28 -3.90 -28.73 6.71
CA ALA A 28 -3.00 -27.75 7.34
C ALA A 28 -2.25 -26.91 6.29
N TYR A 29 -1.75 -27.55 5.22
CA TYR A 29 -1.09 -26.87 4.12
C TYR A 29 -2.02 -25.88 3.38
N GLY A 30 -3.26 -26.27 3.14
CA GLY A 30 -4.25 -25.41 2.48
C GLY A 30 -4.49 -24.11 3.25
N VAL A 31 -4.68 -24.19 4.57
CA VAL A 31 -4.88 -23.02 5.44
C VAL A 31 -3.66 -22.09 5.41
N LEU A 32 -2.45 -22.64 5.55
CA LEU A 32 -1.21 -21.86 5.54
C LEU A 32 -1.01 -21.16 4.19
N SER A 33 -1.26 -21.87 3.09
CA SER A 33 -1.11 -21.32 1.74
C SER A 33 -2.06 -20.16 1.49
N GLY A 34 -3.34 -20.28 1.89
CA GLY A 34 -4.31 -19.19 1.80
C GLY A 34 -3.89 -17.95 2.59
N ALA A 35 -3.43 -18.14 3.83
CA ALA A 35 -2.98 -17.04 4.68
C ALA A 35 -1.74 -16.32 4.10
N VAL A 36 -0.80 -17.05 3.49
CA VAL A 36 0.38 -16.46 2.85
C VAL A 36 -0.01 -15.62 1.63
N ILE A 37 -0.94 -16.11 0.80
CA ILE A 37 -1.41 -15.38 -0.39
C ILE A 37 -2.06 -14.05 0.01
N GLU A 38 -2.93 -14.07 1.02
CA GLU A 38 -3.58 -12.86 1.53
C GLU A 38 -2.56 -11.85 2.09
N ARG A 39 -1.61 -12.33 2.90
CA ARG A 39 -0.53 -11.49 3.44
C ARG A 39 0.32 -10.88 2.34
N ASN A 40 0.64 -11.64 1.29
CA ASN A 40 1.39 -11.12 0.14
C ASN A 40 0.59 -10.07 -0.64
N ALA A 41 -0.71 -10.26 -0.83
CA ALA A 41 -1.57 -9.27 -1.49
C ALA A 41 -1.61 -7.95 -0.71
N VAL A 42 -1.79 -8.02 0.62
CA VAL A 42 -1.73 -6.86 1.52
C VAL A 42 -0.35 -6.19 1.47
N SER A 43 0.72 -6.97 1.53
CA SER A 43 2.09 -6.45 1.49
C SER A 43 2.37 -5.72 0.16
N LYS A 44 1.95 -6.29 -0.96
CA LYS A 44 2.02 -5.63 -2.28
C LYS A 44 1.28 -4.30 -2.27
N LYS A 45 0.04 -4.26 -1.75
CA LYS A 45 -0.74 -3.03 -1.69
C LYS A 45 -0.04 -1.94 -0.86
N SER A 46 0.53 -2.32 0.27
CA SER A 46 1.29 -1.41 1.13
C SER A 46 2.54 -0.87 0.45
N SER A 47 3.28 -1.71 -0.29
CA SER A 47 4.46 -1.27 -1.02
C SER A 47 4.10 -0.26 -2.13
N VAL A 48 3.02 -0.52 -2.87
CA VAL A 48 2.51 0.41 -3.89
C VAL A 48 2.05 1.71 -3.23
N ALA A 49 1.36 1.66 -2.09
CA ALA A 49 0.92 2.86 -1.38
C ALA A 49 2.10 3.75 -0.94
N VAL A 50 3.22 3.16 -0.52
CA VAL A 50 4.46 3.90 -0.24
C VAL A 50 4.98 4.60 -1.49
N THR A 51 5.05 3.88 -2.63
CA THR A 51 5.48 4.48 -3.90
C THR A 51 4.57 5.63 -4.31
N LEU A 52 3.25 5.44 -4.27
CA LEU A 52 2.28 6.49 -4.60
C LEU A 52 2.39 7.73 -3.68
N ALA A 53 2.72 7.54 -2.41
CA ALA A 53 2.96 8.63 -1.47
C ALA A 53 4.27 9.36 -1.78
N GLN A 54 5.34 8.62 -2.10
CA GLN A 54 6.64 9.17 -2.49
C GLN A 54 6.54 9.96 -3.79
N ASP A 55 5.86 9.43 -4.80
CA ASP A 55 5.66 10.09 -6.09
C ASP A 55 4.95 11.43 -5.90
N LYS A 56 3.92 11.48 -5.04
CA LYS A 56 3.21 12.73 -4.75
C LYS A 56 4.07 13.73 -3.97
N ILE A 57 4.93 13.26 -3.05
CA ILE A 57 5.91 14.13 -2.39
C ILE A 57 6.87 14.73 -3.42
N GLU A 58 7.37 13.95 -4.38
CA GLU A 58 8.29 14.45 -5.39
C GLU A 58 7.61 15.43 -6.34
N GLU A 59 6.35 15.18 -6.72
CA GLU A 59 5.52 16.13 -7.48
C GLU A 59 5.37 17.47 -6.74
N LEU A 60 5.02 17.42 -5.45
CA LEU A 60 4.87 18.63 -4.63
C LEU A 60 6.21 19.35 -4.42
N LYS A 61 7.31 18.61 -4.34
CA LYS A 61 8.65 19.17 -4.24
C LYS A 61 9.06 19.88 -5.53
N GLU A 62 8.79 19.29 -6.69
CA GLU A 62 9.00 19.94 -7.98
C GLU A 62 8.14 21.20 -8.09
N LEU A 63 6.86 21.11 -7.76
CA LEU A 63 5.96 22.27 -7.71
C LEU A 63 6.51 23.36 -6.78
N GLY A 64 7.10 22.96 -5.66
CA GLY A 64 7.71 23.88 -4.72
C GLY A 64 8.92 24.65 -5.25
N THR A 65 9.50 24.28 -6.38
CA THR A 65 10.58 25.07 -7.02
C THR A 65 10.05 26.26 -7.82
N ARG A 66 8.74 26.29 -8.11
CA ARG A 66 8.11 27.27 -9.00
C ARG A 66 6.94 28.03 -8.38
N VAL A 67 6.35 27.51 -7.30
CA VAL A 67 5.15 28.05 -6.65
C VAL A 67 5.34 28.03 -5.14
N ILE A 68 4.86 29.07 -4.46
CA ILE A 68 4.84 29.13 -2.98
C ILE A 68 3.79 28.13 -2.47
N LEU A 69 4.25 27.09 -1.78
CA LEU A 69 3.40 26.01 -1.26
C LEU A 69 2.58 26.47 -0.05
N SER A 70 3.09 27.38 0.78
CA SER A 70 2.38 27.87 1.97
C SER A 70 1.05 28.56 1.66
N ASP A 71 0.85 29.04 0.43
CA ASP A 71 -0.42 29.64 -0.01
C ASP A 71 -1.56 28.60 -0.12
N ALA A 72 -1.22 27.32 -0.10
CA ALA A 72 -2.17 26.21 -0.07
C ALA A 72 -2.67 25.86 1.34
N ASP A 73 -2.27 26.61 2.37
CA ASP A 73 -2.59 26.31 3.77
C ASP A 73 -4.10 26.12 4.00
N ALA A 74 -4.41 25.21 4.90
CA ALA A 74 -5.77 24.79 5.29
C ALA A 74 -6.66 24.19 4.16
N LEU A 75 -6.17 24.10 2.92
CA LEU A 75 -6.88 23.38 1.86
C LEU A 75 -6.70 21.86 2.02
N ASP A 76 -7.77 21.11 1.77
CA ASP A 76 -7.71 19.64 1.71
C ASP A 76 -7.18 19.21 0.34
N SER A 77 -6.05 18.48 0.35
CA SER A 77 -5.39 17.94 -0.85
C SER A 77 -5.27 18.99 -1.96
N PRO A 78 -4.56 20.10 -1.70
CA PRO A 78 -4.51 21.24 -2.59
C PRO A 78 -3.83 20.94 -3.93
N VAL A 79 -4.45 21.41 -5.02
CA VAL A 79 -3.88 21.36 -6.37
C VAL A 79 -3.68 22.79 -6.88
N TYR A 80 -2.54 23.04 -7.51
CA TYR A 80 -2.23 24.33 -8.12
C TYR A 80 -2.59 24.31 -9.61
N ASP A 81 -3.47 25.22 -10.04
CA ASP A 81 -3.77 25.43 -11.45
C ASP A 81 -2.81 26.48 -12.04
N SER A 82 -1.91 26.04 -12.91
CA SER A 82 -0.93 26.90 -13.57
C SER A 82 -1.54 27.94 -14.53
N SER A 83 -2.76 27.71 -15.02
CA SER A 83 -3.44 28.61 -15.94
C SER A 83 -4.10 29.79 -15.23
N THR A 84 -4.66 29.54 -14.04
CA THR A 84 -5.30 30.57 -13.21
C THR A 84 -4.43 31.04 -12.05
N GLN A 85 -3.24 30.45 -11.88
CA GLN A 85 -2.28 30.71 -10.81
C GLN A 85 -2.89 30.65 -9.41
N SER A 86 -3.80 29.69 -9.18
CA SER A 86 -4.57 29.59 -7.95
C SER A 86 -4.52 28.18 -7.39
N TRP A 87 -4.59 28.09 -6.06
CA TRP A 87 -4.83 26.85 -5.35
C TRP A 87 -6.32 26.53 -5.29
N THR A 88 -6.64 25.25 -5.42
CA THR A 88 -8.00 24.71 -5.23
C THR A 88 -7.92 23.45 -4.38
N ALA A 89 -8.92 23.23 -3.50
CA ALA A 89 -9.00 22.00 -2.72
C ALA A 89 -9.54 20.85 -3.57
N THR A 90 -8.99 19.66 -3.37
CA THR A 90 -9.56 18.39 -3.83
C THR A 90 -10.10 17.65 -2.61
N ALA A 91 -11.33 17.95 -2.22
CA ALA A 91 -11.90 17.42 -0.98
C ALA A 91 -11.92 15.88 -0.98
N GLY A 92 -11.33 15.27 0.06
CA GLY A 92 -11.17 13.82 0.17
C GLY A 92 -10.04 13.24 -0.70
N GLY A 93 -9.28 14.08 -1.39
CA GLY A 93 -8.16 13.69 -2.24
C GLY A 93 -8.59 13.01 -3.54
N GLU A 94 -7.70 12.18 -4.07
CA GLU A 94 -7.88 11.51 -5.36
C GLU A 94 -8.03 10.00 -5.21
N ALA A 95 -9.00 9.43 -5.93
CA ALA A 95 -9.12 7.99 -6.11
C ALA A 95 -8.22 7.56 -7.28
N ILE A 96 -7.21 6.73 -6.98
CA ILE A 96 -6.16 6.33 -7.92
C ILE A 96 -5.96 4.82 -7.96
N ASP A 97 -5.52 4.35 -9.12
CA ASP A 97 -5.11 2.96 -9.32
C ASP A 97 -3.66 2.72 -8.82
N SER A 98 -3.16 1.50 -9.04
CA SER A 98 -1.80 1.12 -8.64
C SER A 98 -0.67 1.82 -9.40
N GLN A 99 -0.98 2.57 -10.46
CA GLN A 99 -0.05 3.36 -11.26
C GLN A 99 -0.18 4.86 -10.98
N GLY A 100 -1.06 5.26 -10.06
CA GLY A 100 -1.28 6.66 -9.69
C GLY A 100 -2.21 7.41 -10.65
N VAL A 101 -2.92 6.71 -11.53
CA VAL A 101 -3.86 7.32 -12.47
C VAL A 101 -5.21 7.52 -11.78
N SER A 102 -5.74 8.73 -11.87
CA SER A 102 -7.04 9.11 -11.31
C SER A 102 -8.19 8.86 -12.29
N GLY A 103 -9.42 8.68 -11.75
CA GLY A 103 -10.65 8.60 -12.54
C GLY A 103 -10.91 7.26 -13.25
N GLY A 104 -10.06 6.26 -13.07
CA GLY A 104 -10.25 4.90 -13.57
C GLY A 104 -11.18 4.05 -12.70
N THR A 105 -11.79 3.02 -13.29
CA THR A 105 -12.61 2.02 -12.55
C THR A 105 -11.78 1.12 -11.64
N ASP A 106 -10.47 1.07 -11.86
CA ASP A 106 -9.53 0.24 -11.10
C ASP A 106 -8.93 0.97 -9.88
N ALA A 107 -9.49 2.13 -9.52
CA ALA A 107 -9.06 2.89 -8.36
C ALA A 107 -9.35 2.12 -7.07
N ILE A 108 -8.28 1.72 -6.38
CA ILE A 108 -8.35 1.00 -5.10
C ILE A 108 -7.64 1.75 -3.96
N TYR A 109 -7.00 2.86 -4.29
CA TYR A 109 -6.33 3.75 -3.35
C TYR A 109 -7.02 5.10 -3.31
N THR A 110 -6.99 5.74 -2.15
CA THR A 110 -7.30 7.15 -1.98
C THR A 110 -6.06 7.86 -1.46
N ARG A 111 -5.55 8.83 -2.22
CA ARG A 111 -4.39 9.64 -1.84
C ARG A 111 -4.85 11.04 -1.45
N THR A 112 -4.48 11.46 -0.25
CA THR A 112 -4.70 12.80 0.28
C THR A 112 -3.37 13.44 0.67
N TRP A 113 -3.32 14.76 0.70
CA TRP A 113 -2.13 15.46 1.16
C TRP A 113 -2.49 16.77 1.86
N SER A 114 -1.58 17.23 2.71
CA SER A 114 -1.67 18.51 3.40
C SER A 114 -0.38 19.28 3.20
N ILE A 115 -0.53 20.60 3.08
CA ILE A 115 0.57 21.55 2.97
C ILE A 115 0.33 22.56 4.07
N THR A 116 1.21 22.60 5.06
CA THR A 116 1.01 23.42 6.27
C THR A 116 2.29 24.17 6.61
N PRO A 117 2.26 25.52 6.69
CA PRO A 117 3.42 26.30 7.09
C PRO A 117 3.79 25.99 8.55
N ILE A 118 5.08 26.13 8.87
CA ILE A 118 5.57 25.89 10.23
C ILE A 118 5.71 27.22 10.96
N SER A 119 4.97 27.39 12.06
CA SER A 119 5.07 28.58 12.90
C SER A 119 6.49 28.78 13.41
N GLY A 120 7.06 29.96 13.15
CA GLY A 120 8.43 30.31 13.55
C GLY A 120 9.53 29.78 12.61
N ALA A 121 9.17 29.20 11.47
CA ALA A 121 10.09 28.75 10.44
C ALA A 121 9.55 29.14 9.04
N ASP A 122 9.63 30.43 8.73
CA ASP A 122 8.98 31.07 7.56
C ASP A 122 9.40 30.51 6.18
N TYR A 123 10.52 29.79 6.12
CA TYR A 123 11.05 29.15 4.91
C TYR A 123 10.77 27.65 4.83
N PHE A 124 10.05 27.09 5.81
CA PHE A 124 9.76 25.66 5.88
C PHE A 124 8.26 25.40 5.84
N THR A 125 7.86 24.51 4.94
CA THR A 125 6.50 23.99 4.86
C THR A 125 6.51 22.49 5.14
N ASN A 126 5.59 22.04 5.99
CA ASN A 126 5.36 20.62 6.22
C ASN A 126 4.41 20.08 5.14
N VAL A 127 4.85 19.03 4.47
CA VAL A 127 4.05 18.31 3.47
C VAL A 127 3.82 16.89 3.96
N GLY A 128 2.55 16.57 4.19
CA GLY A 128 2.11 15.23 4.56
C GLY A 128 1.33 14.61 3.41
N VAL A 129 1.65 13.37 3.02
CA VAL A 129 0.89 12.59 2.05
C VAL A 129 0.40 11.31 2.70
N THR A 130 -0.89 11.04 2.60
CA THR A 130 -1.51 9.80 3.08
C THR A 130 -2.13 9.04 1.93
N VAL A 131 -1.81 7.76 1.80
CA VAL A 131 -2.44 6.84 0.86
C VAL A 131 -3.18 5.77 1.64
N SER A 132 -4.48 5.65 1.41
CA SER A 132 -5.35 4.68 2.06
C SER A 132 -5.93 3.70 1.06
N TRP A 133 -6.26 2.49 1.52
CA TRP A 133 -6.89 1.44 0.71
C TRP A 133 -7.76 0.54 1.59
N ASP A 134 -8.45 -0.41 0.97
CA ASP A 134 -9.42 -1.30 1.63
C ASP A 134 -10.48 -0.49 2.41
N ASN A 135 -11.12 0.48 1.73
CA ASN A 135 -12.11 1.41 2.30
C ASN A 135 -11.58 2.18 3.52
N ALA A 136 -10.36 2.71 3.40
CA ALA A 136 -9.63 3.39 4.47
C ALA A 136 -9.33 2.52 5.72
N GLY A 137 -9.52 1.19 5.65
CA GLY A 137 -9.14 0.28 6.73
C GLY A 137 -7.61 0.15 6.91
N ARG A 138 -6.82 0.60 5.92
CA ARG A 138 -5.36 0.62 5.95
C ARG A 138 -4.84 1.89 5.31
N SER A 139 -3.72 2.40 5.81
CA SER A 139 -3.06 3.59 5.25
C SER A 139 -1.55 3.58 5.47
N VAL A 140 -0.86 4.39 4.67
CA VAL A 140 0.53 4.81 4.84
C VAL A 140 0.55 6.34 4.80
N SER A 141 1.28 6.95 5.73
CA SER A 141 1.50 8.40 5.75
C SER A 141 2.98 8.71 5.73
N LEU A 142 3.40 9.59 4.83
CA LEU A 142 4.75 10.12 4.75
C LEU A 142 4.70 11.62 5.02
N ASN A 143 5.63 12.14 5.81
CA ASN A 143 5.78 13.57 6.08
C ASN A 143 7.18 14.01 5.72
N THR A 144 7.29 15.20 5.12
CA THR A 144 8.57 15.81 4.79
C THR A 144 8.51 17.32 5.01
N TYR A 145 9.66 17.92 5.26
CA TYR A 145 9.81 19.36 5.29
C TYR A 145 10.42 19.83 3.98
N MET A 146 9.76 20.80 3.35
CA MET A 146 10.24 21.44 2.13
C MET A 146 10.68 22.86 2.45
N THR A 147 11.82 23.24 1.91
CA THR A 147 12.34 24.62 2.00
C THR A 147 11.91 25.42 0.78
N GLN A 148 11.49 26.65 0.98
CA GLN A 148 11.19 27.59 -0.10
C GLN A 148 11.72 28.98 0.20
#